data_AF-A0A9D7FVE7-F1
#
_entry.id   AF-A0A9D7FVE7-F1
#
_cell.length_a   1.000
_cell.length_b   1.000
_cell.length_c   1.000
_cell.angle_alpha   90.00
_cell.angle_beta   90.00
_cell.angle_gamma   90.00
#
_symmetry.space_group_name_H-M   'P 1'
#
loop_
_entity.id
_entity.type
_entity.pdbx_description
1 polymer ?
#
loop_
_entity_poly.entity_id
_entity_poly.type
_entity_poly.pdbx_seq_one_letter_code
_entity_poly.pdbx_strand_id
1 'polypeptide(L)'
;MPASQSRSRAAILHRLKPFTGQHLSQISFPLGGIGTGSVGLSGRGGLIDWEILNRPSVGSSYPRTFPVLWVREKGKNPICKVLEAPPLPPFQGGGGGDPHLNGEGLPHMDSCTFLGEYPFAWLDFKSRSLPVSVQLEAYNPFIPNDPEASGFPAAILRYKVTNRAKSPVQVTLAWSVFNMIGSIGVADRDPPCAQSSSDMGRISTV
;
A
#
# COMPACT_ATOMS: atom_id res chain seq x y z
N MET A 1 -14.17 -29.64 -16.21
CA MET A 1 -13.77 -29.29 -14.84
C MET A 1 -14.63 -28.10 -14.40
N PRO A 2 -15.35 -28.19 -13.28
CA PRO A 2 -16.57 -27.41 -13.05
C PRO A 2 -16.28 -25.94 -12.71
N ALA A 3 -17.19 -25.07 -13.14
CA ALA A 3 -17.12 -23.63 -12.93
C ALA A 3 -16.98 -23.29 -11.43
N SER A 4 -15.91 -22.58 -11.11
CA SER A 4 -15.67 -21.97 -9.80
C SER A 4 -16.88 -21.11 -9.40
N GLN A 5 -17.53 -21.48 -8.30
CA GLN A 5 -18.58 -20.70 -7.67
C GLN A 5 -17.97 -19.42 -7.08
N SER A 6 -17.83 -18.39 -7.90
CA SER A 6 -17.55 -17.04 -7.45
C SER A 6 -18.72 -16.55 -6.60
N ARG A 7 -18.60 -16.64 -5.27
CA ARG A 7 -19.50 -15.91 -4.37
C ARG A 7 -19.38 -14.44 -4.70
N SER A 8 -20.51 -13.75 -4.88
CA SER A 8 -20.48 -12.33 -5.21
C SER A 8 -19.79 -11.55 -4.08
N ARG A 9 -18.90 -10.60 -4.44
CA ARG A 9 -18.21 -9.71 -3.48
C ARG A 9 -19.17 -9.14 -2.43
N ALA A 10 -20.40 -8.78 -2.83
CA ALA A 10 -21.43 -8.28 -1.93
C ALA A 10 -21.82 -9.26 -0.80
N ALA A 11 -21.85 -10.57 -1.08
CA ALA A 11 -22.20 -11.59 -0.10
C ALA A 11 -21.07 -11.84 0.93
N ILE A 12 -19.80 -11.68 0.53
CA ILE A 12 -18.63 -11.76 1.41
C ILE A 12 -18.58 -10.51 2.30
N LEU A 13 -18.67 -9.32 1.70
CA LEU A 13 -18.60 -8.04 2.43
C LEU A 13 -19.70 -7.89 3.49
N HIS A 14 -20.90 -8.48 3.30
CA HIS A 14 -21.99 -8.38 4.27
C HIS A 14 -21.69 -9.06 5.62
N ARG A 15 -20.73 -9.99 5.68
CA ARG A 15 -20.39 -10.72 6.93
C ARG A 15 -19.19 -10.13 7.67
N LEU A 16 -18.34 -9.37 6.98
CA LEU A 16 -17.12 -8.84 7.55
C LEU A 16 -17.41 -7.52 8.28
N LYS A 17 -16.88 -7.39 9.49
CA LYS A 17 -16.97 -6.14 10.24
C LYS A 17 -15.96 -5.14 9.68
N PRO A 18 -16.40 -3.96 9.20
CA PRO A 18 -15.48 -2.93 8.73
C PRO A 18 -14.66 -2.35 9.88
N PHE A 19 -13.36 -2.19 9.63
CA PHE A 19 -12.46 -1.43 10.49
C PHE A 19 -12.36 0.02 10.00
N THR A 20 -12.41 0.95 10.94
CA THR A 20 -12.36 2.40 10.69
C THR A 20 -11.69 3.12 11.87
N GLY A 21 -11.25 4.36 11.64
CA GLY A 21 -10.71 5.23 12.70
C GLY A 21 -9.45 4.63 13.32
N GLN A 22 -9.36 4.65 14.66
CA GLN A 22 -8.18 4.19 15.39
C GLN A 22 -7.86 2.71 15.17
N HIS A 23 -8.83 1.86 14.84
CA HIS A 23 -8.55 0.44 14.55
C HIS A 23 -7.62 0.25 13.35
N LEU A 24 -7.60 1.21 12.42
CA LEU A 24 -6.74 1.14 11.23
C LEU A 24 -5.24 1.20 11.58
N SER A 25 -4.88 1.71 12.76
CA SER A 25 -3.47 1.77 13.21
C SER A 25 -2.91 0.41 13.61
N GLN A 26 -3.77 -0.59 13.82
CA GLN A 26 -3.38 -1.93 14.29
C GLN A 26 -3.39 -2.98 13.16
N ILE A 27 -3.65 -2.56 11.92
CA ILE A 27 -3.78 -3.47 10.80
C ILE A 27 -2.47 -3.49 10.01
N SER A 28 -1.90 -4.69 9.91
CA SER A 28 -0.92 -5.06 8.90
C SER A 28 -1.37 -6.38 8.26
N PHE A 29 -1.87 -6.31 7.04
CA PHE A 29 -2.40 -7.46 6.32
C PHE A 29 -1.32 -8.04 5.38
N PRO A 30 -0.89 -9.30 5.56
CA PRO A 30 0.26 -9.83 4.85
C PRO A 30 -0.06 -10.06 3.37
N LEU A 31 0.77 -9.48 2.50
CA LEU A 31 0.77 -9.74 1.06
C LEU A 31 2.09 -10.42 0.68
N GLY A 32 2.02 -11.72 0.41
CA GLY A 32 3.17 -12.52 -0.01
C GLY A 32 2.78 -13.99 -0.14
N GLY A 33 3.42 -14.70 -1.08
CA GLY A 33 3.26 -16.14 -1.21
C GLY A 33 3.87 -16.91 -0.04
N ILE A 34 3.54 -18.19 0.06
CA ILE A 34 4.13 -19.06 1.08
C ILE A 34 5.64 -19.15 0.85
N GLY A 35 6.43 -18.83 1.87
CA GLY A 35 7.89 -18.93 1.83
C GLY A 35 8.61 -17.81 1.07
N THR A 36 7.90 -16.78 0.59
CA THR A 36 8.51 -15.70 -0.22
C THR A 36 8.91 -14.46 0.58
N GLY A 37 8.54 -14.42 1.86
CA GLY A 37 8.41 -13.17 2.61
C GLY A 37 7.12 -12.43 2.24
N SER A 38 6.82 -11.36 2.97
CA SER A 38 5.59 -10.58 2.83
C SER A 38 5.84 -9.08 2.94
N VAL A 39 4.93 -8.30 2.34
CA VAL A 39 4.78 -6.87 2.59
C VAL A 39 3.43 -6.66 3.27
N GLY A 40 3.41 -5.94 4.38
CA GLY A 40 2.18 -5.59 5.09
C GLY A 40 1.39 -4.50 4.36
N LEU A 41 0.10 -4.74 4.15
CA LEU A 41 -0.85 -3.68 3.79
C LEU A 41 -1.40 -3.06 5.07
N SER A 42 -1.04 -1.81 5.32
CA SER A 42 -1.55 -1.06 6.47
C SER A 42 -3.07 -0.85 6.36
N GLY A 43 -3.73 -0.68 7.51
CA GLY A 43 -5.16 -0.31 7.55
C GLY A 43 -5.48 0.99 6.80
N ARG A 44 -4.48 1.85 6.56
CA ARG A 44 -4.65 3.11 5.82
C ARG A 44 -4.50 2.94 4.30
N GLY A 45 -3.97 1.82 3.82
CA GLY A 45 -3.77 1.53 2.39
C GLY A 45 -2.35 1.71 1.88
N GLY A 46 -1.39 2.06 2.74
CA GLY A 46 0.04 2.09 2.45
C GLY A 46 0.72 0.74 2.71
N LEU A 47 1.96 0.58 2.23
CA LEU A 47 2.77 -0.62 2.43
C LEU A 47 3.77 -0.44 3.59
N ILE A 48 3.76 -1.38 4.53
CA ILE A 48 4.58 -1.43 5.75
C ILE A 48 5.14 -2.85 5.91
N ASP A 49 5.91 -3.10 6.97
CA ASP A 49 6.35 -4.45 7.37
C ASP A 49 6.91 -5.25 6.18
N TRP A 50 7.96 -4.69 5.56
CA TRP A 50 8.63 -5.29 4.42
C TRP A 50 9.51 -6.46 4.89
N GLU A 51 8.86 -7.56 5.24
CA GLU A 51 9.46 -8.84 5.63
C GLU A 51 9.90 -9.65 4.41
N ILE A 52 10.60 -8.96 3.52
CA ILE A 52 11.28 -9.53 2.36
C ILE A 52 12.79 -9.47 2.60
N LEU A 53 13.57 -10.07 1.69
CA LEU A 53 15.03 -10.14 1.80
C LEU A 53 15.52 -10.96 3.01
N ASN A 54 14.75 -11.98 3.40
CA ASN A 54 15.05 -12.90 4.52
C ASN A 54 15.28 -12.21 5.87
N ARG A 55 14.60 -11.07 6.11
CA ARG A 55 14.71 -10.32 7.35
C ARG A 55 13.33 -10.13 8.02
N PRO A 56 13.19 -10.46 9.31
CA PRO A 56 11.97 -10.15 10.07
C PRO A 56 11.93 -8.65 10.37
N SER A 57 11.41 -7.86 9.44
CA SER A 57 11.44 -6.39 9.44
C SER A 57 10.09 -5.77 9.82
N VAL A 58 9.46 -6.28 10.88
CA VAL A 58 8.23 -5.67 11.42
C VAL A 58 8.49 -4.22 11.86
N GLY A 59 7.54 -3.33 11.58
CA GLY A 59 7.64 -1.89 11.77
C GLY A 59 8.45 -1.17 10.70
N SER A 60 8.98 -1.88 9.70
CA SER A 60 9.74 -1.25 8.62
C SER A 60 8.84 -0.47 7.66
N SER A 61 9.39 0.62 7.16
CA SER A 61 8.85 1.39 6.06
C SER A 61 10.00 1.93 5.23
N TYR A 62 9.90 1.83 3.91
CA TYR A 62 10.92 2.37 3.01
C TYR A 62 10.49 3.74 2.49
N PRO A 63 11.40 4.72 2.42
CA PRO A 63 11.05 6.09 2.09
C PRO A 63 10.56 6.21 0.64
N ARG A 64 9.71 7.20 0.36
CA ARG A 64 9.16 7.47 -0.97
C ARG A 64 8.38 6.29 -1.54
N THR A 65 7.73 5.51 -0.68
CA THR A 65 6.93 4.35 -1.08
C THR A 65 5.47 4.57 -0.75
N PHE A 66 4.73 5.15 -1.68
CA PHE A 66 3.32 5.49 -1.51
C PHE A 66 2.58 5.63 -2.86
N PRO A 67 1.27 5.38 -2.89
CA PRO A 67 0.44 5.61 -4.05
C PRO A 67 -0.07 7.05 -4.13
N VAL A 68 -0.20 7.57 -5.35
CA VAL A 68 -0.86 8.85 -5.62
C VAL A 68 -1.96 8.70 -6.65
N LEU A 69 -3.03 9.46 -6.45
CA LEU A 69 -4.14 9.62 -7.38
C LEU A 69 -4.21 11.06 -7.84
N TRP A 70 -4.02 11.27 -9.13
CA TRP A 70 -4.27 12.54 -9.79
C TRP A 70 -5.57 12.46 -10.57
N VAL A 71 -6.44 13.45 -10.43
CA VAL A 71 -7.72 13.52 -11.14
C VAL A 71 -7.96 14.90 -11.71
N ARG A 72 -8.58 14.96 -12.88
CA ARG A 72 -9.04 16.21 -13.50
C ARG A 72 -10.40 16.02 -14.16
N GLU A 73 -11.42 16.63 -13.57
CA GLU A 73 -12.73 16.77 -14.20
C GLU A 73 -12.66 17.85 -15.30
N LYS A 74 -13.37 17.63 -16.41
CA LYS A 74 -13.40 18.59 -17.53
C LYS A 74 -13.78 19.99 -17.05
N GLY A 75 -12.92 20.98 -17.32
CA GLY A 75 -13.15 22.38 -16.96
C GLY A 75 -12.87 22.74 -15.50
N LYS A 76 -12.31 21.82 -14.70
CA LYS A 76 -11.89 22.10 -13.32
C LYS A 76 -10.38 21.93 -13.15
N ASN A 77 -9.85 22.53 -12.09
CA ASN A 77 -8.46 22.35 -11.71
C ASN A 77 -8.19 20.90 -11.28
N PRO A 78 -7.00 20.37 -11.59
CA PRO A 78 -6.64 19.02 -11.16
C PRO A 78 -6.46 18.95 -9.64
N ILE A 79 -6.73 17.77 -9.08
CA ILE A 79 -6.53 17.45 -7.67
C ILE A 79 -5.60 16.24 -7.60
N CYS A 80 -4.56 16.33 -6.77
CA CYS A 80 -3.67 15.22 -6.47
C CYS A 80 -3.79 14.86 -4.99
N LYS A 81 -3.93 13.56 -4.70
CA LYS A 81 -3.97 13.06 -3.33
C LYS A 81 -3.11 11.81 -3.17
N VAL A 82 -2.50 11.63 -2.00
CA VAL A 82 -1.95 10.34 -1.57
C VAL A 82 -3.12 9.39 -1.38
N LEU A 83 -3.07 8.22 -2.03
CA LEU A 83 -4.17 7.25 -2.02
C LEU A 83 -4.09 6.35 -0.77
N GLU A 84 -4.03 7.01 0.39
CA GLU A 84 -4.06 6.43 1.72
C GLU A 84 -4.95 7.28 2.62
N ALA A 85 -5.55 6.68 3.65
CA ALA A 85 -6.14 7.43 4.75
C ALA A 85 -5.06 8.23 5.51
N PRO A 86 -5.41 9.33 6.18
CA PRO A 86 -4.43 10.21 6.80
C PRO A 86 -3.71 9.50 7.95
N PRO A 87 -2.47 9.91 8.29
CA PRO A 87 -1.81 9.49 9.52
C PRO A 87 -2.76 9.65 10.72
N LEU A 88 -2.62 8.76 11.69
CA LEU A 88 -3.45 8.74 12.89
C LEU A 88 -2.64 9.22 14.10
N PRO A 89 -3.28 9.87 15.09
CA PRO A 89 -2.61 10.24 16.32
C PRO A 89 -1.97 9.01 16.99
N PRO A 90 -0.88 9.19 17.75
CA PRO A 90 -0.50 10.44 18.43
C PRO A 90 0.43 11.39 17.66
N PHE A 91 0.85 11.07 16.43
CA PHE A 91 1.79 11.87 15.62
C PHE A 91 3.16 12.11 16.28
N GLN A 92 3.52 11.31 17.27
CA GLN A 92 4.74 11.52 18.06
C GLN A 92 5.97 10.91 17.39
N GLY A 93 5.77 9.91 16.51
CA GLY A 93 6.85 9.07 15.99
C GLY A 93 7.79 8.59 17.10
N GLY A 94 9.11 8.71 16.87
CA GLY A 94 10.16 8.46 17.86
C GLY A 94 10.46 9.64 18.79
N GLY A 95 9.49 10.54 19.03
CA GLY A 95 9.66 11.79 19.78
C GLY A 95 9.99 13.02 18.94
N GLY A 96 10.13 12.86 17.62
CA GLY A 96 10.41 13.95 16.66
C GLY A 96 9.23 14.32 15.74
N GLY A 97 8.06 13.73 15.97
CA GLY A 97 6.94 13.79 15.04
C GLY A 97 6.91 12.58 14.09
N ASP A 98 5.81 12.43 13.35
CA ASP A 98 5.71 11.39 12.32
C ASP A 98 6.74 11.63 11.19
N PRO A 99 7.39 10.56 10.68
CA PRO A 99 8.32 10.68 9.56
C PRO A 99 7.63 11.30 8.34
N HIS A 100 8.33 12.19 7.62
CA HIS A 100 7.86 12.80 6.36
C HIS A 100 8.35 12.01 5.14
N LEU A 101 8.33 10.68 5.23
CA LEU A 101 9.01 9.80 4.28
C LEU A 101 8.09 9.33 3.15
N ASN A 102 6.78 9.22 3.40
CA ASN A 102 5.82 8.58 2.50
C ASN A 102 4.57 9.43 2.24
N GLY A 103 4.76 10.74 2.13
CA GLY A 103 3.73 11.67 1.68
C GLY A 103 2.84 12.21 2.80
N GLU A 104 3.22 12.06 4.07
CA GLU A 104 2.47 12.50 5.25
C GLU A 104 2.16 14.01 5.23
N GLY A 105 3.01 14.81 4.56
CA GLY A 105 2.81 16.25 4.36
C GLY A 105 1.95 16.62 3.14
N LEU A 106 1.54 15.65 2.33
CA LEU A 106 0.72 15.86 1.13
C LEU A 106 -0.78 15.63 1.45
N PRO A 107 -1.71 16.13 0.61
CA PRO A 107 -3.13 15.86 0.82
C PRO A 107 -3.45 14.36 0.70
N HIS A 108 -3.87 13.73 1.79
CA HIS A 108 -4.34 12.34 1.81
C HIS A 108 -5.82 12.22 1.40
N MET A 109 -6.31 10.99 1.25
CA MET A 109 -7.75 10.70 1.29
C MET A 109 -8.33 11.16 2.64
N ASP A 110 -9.62 11.45 2.70
CA ASP A 110 -10.25 11.95 3.94
C ASP A 110 -10.36 10.84 4.98
N SER A 111 -10.61 9.61 4.55
CA SER A 111 -10.63 8.40 5.37
C SER A 111 -10.67 7.14 4.49
N CYS A 112 -10.59 5.96 5.11
CA CYS A 112 -10.91 4.70 4.46
C CYS A 112 -11.69 3.78 5.40
N THR A 113 -12.28 2.74 4.81
CA THR A 113 -12.79 1.57 5.53
C THR A 113 -12.02 0.35 5.08
N PHE A 114 -11.54 -0.45 6.02
CA PHE A 114 -10.78 -1.66 5.76
C PHE A 114 -11.61 -2.91 6.08
N LEU A 115 -11.57 -3.88 5.19
CA LEU A 115 -12.15 -5.22 5.37
C LEU A 115 -11.06 -6.23 5.00
N GLY A 116 -10.85 -7.24 5.83
CA GLY A 116 -9.82 -8.25 5.59
C GLY A 116 -10.34 -9.65 5.88
N GLU A 117 -10.10 -10.56 4.95
CA GLU A 117 -10.30 -12.00 5.09
C GLU A 117 -9.23 -12.68 4.22
N TYR A 118 -8.17 -13.18 4.84
CA TYR A 118 -7.04 -13.77 4.13
C TYR A 118 -7.53 -14.82 3.10
N PRO A 119 -7.11 -14.72 1.81
CA PRO A 119 -6.00 -13.92 1.26
C PRO A 119 -6.39 -12.56 0.66
N PHE A 120 -7.60 -12.06 0.92
CA PHE A 120 -8.10 -10.80 0.35
C PHE A 120 -8.28 -9.69 1.39
N ALA A 121 -7.94 -8.47 1.00
CA ALA A 121 -8.26 -7.25 1.72
C ALA A 121 -8.95 -6.26 0.77
N TRP A 122 -9.89 -5.50 1.31
CA TRP A 122 -10.59 -4.45 0.58
C TRP A 122 -10.52 -3.13 1.35
N LEU A 123 -10.22 -2.06 0.63
CA LEU A 123 -10.28 -0.71 1.14
C LEU A 123 -11.24 0.12 0.30
N ASP A 124 -12.13 0.83 0.99
CA ASP A 124 -12.98 1.85 0.40
C ASP A 124 -12.50 3.23 0.85
N PHE A 125 -11.86 3.97 -0.05
CA PHE A 125 -11.37 5.30 0.25
C PHE A 125 -12.49 6.34 0.11
N LYS A 126 -12.50 7.32 1.01
CA LYS A 126 -13.43 8.45 0.99
C LYS A 126 -12.65 9.74 0.78
N SER A 127 -13.16 10.59 -0.11
CA SER A 127 -12.68 11.95 -0.28
C SER A 127 -13.81 12.80 -0.83
N ARG A 128 -14.16 13.88 -0.12
CA ARG A 128 -15.25 14.79 -0.54
C ARG A 128 -14.87 15.66 -1.72
N SER A 129 -13.57 15.90 -1.92
CA SER A 129 -13.07 16.77 -2.99
C SER A 129 -12.84 16.06 -4.32
N LEU A 130 -12.86 14.72 -4.36
CA LEU A 130 -12.63 13.98 -5.60
C LEU A 130 -13.96 13.69 -6.34
N PRO A 131 -14.01 13.87 -7.68
CA PRO A 131 -15.17 13.53 -8.51
C PRO A 131 -15.28 12.02 -8.81
N VAL A 132 -14.44 11.19 -8.18
CA VAL A 132 -14.37 9.74 -8.39
C VAL A 132 -14.42 9.01 -7.06
N SER A 133 -14.97 7.79 -7.07
CA SER A 133 -14.83 6.86 -5.94
C SER A 133 -13.73 5.84 -6.24
N VAL A 134 -12.87 5.55 -5.26
CA VAL A 134 -11.74 4.63 -5.41
C VAL A 134 -11.85 3.50 -4.39
N GLN A 135 -11.71 2.27 -4.87
CA GLN A 135 -11.63 1.06 -4.05
C GLN A 135 -10.31 0.35 -4.37
N LEU A 136 -9.71 -0.28 -3.36
CA LEU A 136 -8.58 -1.19 -3.52
C LEU A 136 -9.02 -2.59 -3.09
N GLU A 137 -8.72 -3.57 -3.93
CA GLU A 137 -8.70 -4.98 -3.54
C GLU A 137 -7.25 -5.45 -3.61
N ALA A 138 -6.73 -5.90 -2.47
CA ALA A 138 -5.37 -6.39 -2.34
C ALA A 138 -5.39 -7.88 -2.02
N TYR A 139 -4.49 -8.64 -2.64
CA TYR A 139 -4.36 -10.07 -2.37
C TYR A 139 -2.99 -10.59 -2.80
N ASN A 140 -2.63 -11.76 -2.30
CA ASN A 140 -1.53 -12.58 -2.81
C ASN A 140 -2.11 -13.86 -3.45
N PRO A 141 -1.38 -14.51 -4.36
CA PRO A 141 -1.81 -15.79 -4.90
C PRO A 141 -1.69 -16.84 -3.80
N PHE A 142 -2.83 -17.25 -3.22
CA PHE A 142 -2.94 -18.35 -2.27
C PHE A 142 -4.01 -19.31 -2.78
N ILE A 143 -3.57 -20.45 -3.30
CA ILE A 143 -4.42 -21.45 -3.96
C ILE A 143 -4.31 -22.75 -3.17
N PRO A 144 -5.35 -23.15 -2.41
CA PRO A 144 -5.32 -24.38 -1.64
C PRO A 144 -4.97 -25.59 -2.51
N ASN A 145 -4.09 -26.46 -2.00
CA ASN A 145 -3.55 -27.64 -2.68
C ASN A 145 -2.69 -27.36 -3.92
N ASP A 146 -2.29 -26.12 -4.16
CA ASP A 146 -1.34 -25.75 -5.22
C ASP A 146 -0.18 -24.93 -4.62
N PRO A 147 0.87 -25.60 -4.12
CA PRO A 147 2.00 -24.93 -3.48
C PRO A 147 2.81 -24.07 -4.46
N GLU A 148 2.92 -24.49 -5.72
CA GLU A 148 3.63 -23.74 -6.76
C GLU A 148 2.93 -22.41 -7.04
N ALA A 149 1.60 -22.44 -7.25
CA ALA A 149 0.84 -21.21 -7.44
C ALA A 149 0.74 -20.36 -6.16
N SER A 150 0.82 -21.00 -4.97
CA SER A 150 0.82 -20.29 -3.69
C SER A 150 2.17 -19.69 -3.30
N GLY A 151 3.25 -20.10 -3.97
CA GLY A 151 4.63 -19.71 -3.70
C GLY A 151 5.12 -18.51 -4.52
N PHE A 152 4.25 -17.81 -5.25
CA PHE A 152 4.67 -16.65 -6.04
C PHE A 152 4.97 -15.43 -5.14
N PRO A 153 6.13 -14.76 -5.32
CA PRO A 153 6.52 -13.58 -4.55
C PRO A 153 5.81 -12.33 -5.08
N ALA A 154 4.49 -12.27 -4.90
CA ALA A 154 3.65 -11.22 -5.49
C ALA A 154 2.63 -10.65 -4.50
N ALA A 155 2.51 -9.33 -4.52
CA ALA A 155 1.42 -8.58 -3.93
C ALA A 155 0.61 -7.93 -5.06
N ILE A 156 -0.67 -8.26 -5.17
CA ILE A 156 -1.57 -7.70 -6.18
C ILE A 156 -2.37 -6.57 -5.54
N LEU A 157 -2.30 -5.38 -6.13
CA LEU A 157 -3.08 -4.20 -5.73
C LEU A 157 -4.01 -3.79 -6.87
N ARG A 158 -5.27 -4.21 -6.80
CA ARG A 158 -6.28 -3.95 -7.83
C ARG A 158 -7.12 -2.75 -7.47
N TYR A 159 -6.88 -1.63 -8.14
CA TYR A 159 -7.66 -0.40 -7.96
C TYR A 159 -8.87 -0.35 -8.89
N LYS A 160 -10.03 -0.03 -8.32
CA LYS A 160 -11.25 0.28 -9.07
C LYS A 160 -11.58 1.76 -8.86
N VAL A 161 -11.41 2.55 -9.92
CA VAL A 161 -11.81 3.96 -9.96
C VAL A 161 -13.12 4.09 -10.72
N THR A 162 -14.12 4.71 -10.11
CA THR A 162 -15.44 4.93 -10.72
C THR A 162 -15.72 6.42 -10.80
N ASN A 163 -15.98 6.93 -12.01
CA ASN A 163 -16.39 8.31 -12.22
C ASN A 163 -17.79 8.54 -11.62
N ARG A 164 -17.93 9.57 -10.76
CA ARG A 164 -19.21 10.00 -10.17
C ARG A 164 -19.68 11.35 -10.69
N ALA A 165 -18.87 12.04 -11.49
CA ALA A 165 -19.24 13.29 -12.12
C ALA A 165 -20.15 13.06 -13.35
N LYS A 166 -20.81 14.15 -13.77
CA LYS A 166 -21.61 14.17 -15.01
C LYS A 166 -20.76 14.37 -16.26
N SER A 167 -19.48 14.68 -16.10
CA SER A 167 -18.53 14.92 -17.19
C SER A 167 -17.38 13.90 -17.19
N PRO A 168 -16.65 13.77 -18.30
CA PRO A 168 -15.42 12.99 -18.33
C PRO A 168 -14.41 13.48 -17.28
N VAL A 169 -13.74 12.51 -16.64
CA VAL A 169 -12.69 12.73 -15.65
C VAL A 169 -11.44 11.99 -16.12
N GLN A 170 -10.33 12.71 -16.21
CA GLN A 170 -9.01 12.10 -16.41
C GLN A 170 -8.49 11.63 -15.06
N VAL A 171 -7.89 10.45 -15.04
CA VAL A 171 -7.38 9.81 -13.83
C VAL A 171 -6.02 9.24 -14.13
N THR A 172 -5.06 9.51 -13.25
CA THR A 172 -3.76 8.85 -13.21
C THR A 172 -3.58 8.27 -11.81
N LEU A 173 -3.26 6.98 -11.76
CA LEU A 173 -2.78 6.31 -10.55
C LEU A 173 -1.31 5.98 -10.75
N ALA A 174 -0.47 6.38 -9.80
CA ALA A 174 0.95 6.08 -9.84
C ALA A 174 1.42 5.58 -8.48
N TRP A 175 2.42 4.71 -8.49
CA TRP A 175 3.14 4.27 -7.32
C TRP A 175 4.57 4.78 -7.40
N SER A 176 5.03 5.40 -6.32
CA SER A 176 6.45 5.51 -6.05
C SER A 176 6.84 4.33 -5.17
N VAL A 177 7.93 3.64 -5.48
CA VAL A 177 8.45 2.50 -4.72
C VAL A 177 9.96 2.59 -4.64
N PHE A 178 10.48 2.50 -3.43
CA PHE A 178 11.92 2.52 -3.18
C PHE A 178 12.62 1.27 -3.72
N ASN A 179 13.78 1.46 -4.36
CA ASN A 179 14.66 0.34 -4.67
C ASN A 179 15.46 -0.07 -3.44
N MET A 180 15.11 -1.21 -2.85
CA MET A 180 15.71 -1.74 -1.62
C MET A 180 17.00 -2.54 -1.87
N ILE A 181 17.38 -2.78 -3.12
CA ILE A 181 18.59 -3.55 -3.41
C ILE A 181 19.84 -2.75 -3.01
N GLY A 182 20.71 -3.37 -2.22
CA GLY A 182 21.91 -2.74 -1.67
C GLY A 182 21.67 -1.79 -0.50
N SER A 183 20.42 -1.62 -0.04
CA SER A 183 20.14 -0.82 1.16
C SER A 183 20.23 -1.60 2.47
N ILE A 184 20.38 -2.93 2.39
CA ILE A 184 20.49 -3.81 3.56
C ILE A 184 21.61 -4.84 3.37
N GLY A 185 22.27 -5.18 4.48
CA GLY A 185 23.45 -6.06 4.48
C GLY A 185 24.76 -5.30 4.25
N VAL A 186 25.87 -5.95 4.57
CA VAL A 186 27.22 -5.52 4.21
C VAL A 186 27.79 -6.68 3.42
N ALA A 187 28.19 -6.47 2.17
CA ALA A 187 28.90 -7.51 1.43
C ALA A 187 30.28 -7.72 2.05
N ASP A 188 30.78 -8.96 2.08
CA ASP A 188 32.13 -9.27 2.61
C ASP A 188 33.26 -8.46 1.95
N ARG A 189 32.99 -7.85 0.78
CA ARG A 189 33.91 -6.99 0.03
C ARG A 189 33.50 -5.51 -0.01
N ASP A 190 32.48 -5.11 0.73
CA ASP A 190 32.20 -3.69 0.85
C ASP A 190 33.37 -3.04 1.59
N PRO A 191 34.00 -1.98 1.01
CA PRO A 191 34.99 -1.24 1.75
C PRO A 191 34.33 -0.72 3.03
N PRO A 192 35.03 -0.74 4.19
CA PRO A 192 34.46 -0.28 5.45
C PRO A 192 33.91 1.13 5.23
N CYS A 193 32.59 1.27 5.36
CA CYS A 193 31.90 2.53 5.17
C CYS A 193 32.43 3.50 6.23
N ALA A 194 33.34 4.40 5.82
CA ALA A 194 33.69 5.56 6.62
C ALA A 194 32.38 6.28 6.92
N GLN A 195 32.11 6.50 8.20
CA GLN A 195 30.96 7.24 8.71
C GLN A 195 30.78 8.54 7.90
N SER A 196 29.97 8.51 6.84
CA SER A 196 29.56 9.68 6.09
C SER A 196 28.05 9.73 6.09
N SER A 197 27.58 10.86 6.62
CA SER A 197 26.21 11.36 6.56
C SER A 197 25.43 10.84 5.36
N SER A 198 24.35 10.10 5.63
CA SER A 198 23.12 10.09 4.81
C SER A 198 23.31 10.28 3.30
N ASP A 199 24.14 9.44 2.66
CA ASP A 199 24.27 9.47 1.19
C ASP A 199 23.28 8.45 0.62
N MET A 200 22.05 8.93 0.40
CA MET A 200 21.02 8.19 -0.32
C MET A 200 21.49 7.92 -1.76
N GLY A 201 21.69 6.64 -2.08
CA GLY A 201 21.57 6.10 -3.43
C GLY A 201 22.37 6.84 -4.51
N ARG A 202 23.66 6.54 -4.64
CA ARG A 202 24.36 6.81 -5.89
C ARG A 202 23.80 5.90 -6.98
N ILE A 203 22.95 6.46 -7.83
CA ILE A 203 22.72 5.94 -9.18
C ILE A 203 24.00 6.23 -9.95
N SER A 204 24.77 5.20 -10.29
CA SER A 204 25.84 5.31 -11.27
C SER A 204 25.21 5.53 -12.64
N THR A 205 25.23 6.76 -13.12
CA THR A 205 24.94 7.08 -14.51
C THR A 205 26.05 6.48 -15.38
N VAL A 206 25.69 5.73 -16.42
CA VAL A 206 26.58 5.41 -17.55
C VAL A 206 26.51 6.54 -18.55
#